data_AF-A0A7W6HDX3-F1
#
_entry.id   AF-A0A7W6HDX3-F1
#
_cell.length_a   1.000
_cell.length_b   1.000
_cell.length_c   1.000
_cell.angle_alpha   90.00
_cell.angle_beta   90.00
_cell.angle_gamma   90.00
#
_symmetry.space_group_name_H-M   'P 1'
#
loop_
_entity.id
_entity.type
_entity.pdbx_description
1 polymer ?
#
loop_
_entity_poly.entity_id
_entity_poly.type
_entity_poly.pdbx_seq_one_letter_code
_entity_poly.pdbx_strand_id
1 'polypeptide(L)'
;MMPNPFRHAAIAALATLLGVASAAAQMVVPPSTVVGPAGASRVPGMGSTPSPATADYPTDVTADYVFGCMSSNGNTRTALEQCSCSFDVVASLLPFDRYVEASTFLSMQQVSGEKGALFRGGVQQKAAIDALRRAQAEAEIRCFD
;
A
#
# COMPACT_ATOMS: atom_id res chain seq x y z
N MET A 1 -21.21 4.99 34.91
CA MET A 1 -20.62 3.73 35.40
C MET A 1 -21.78 2.81 35.81
N MET A 2 -22.18 1.89 34.92
CA MET A 2 -23.16 0.83 35.19
C MET A 2 -22.47 -0.48 34.76
N PRO A 3 -22.31 -1.47 35.66
CA PRO A 3 -21.66 -2.74 35.33
C PRO A 3 -22.59 -3.71 34.58
N ASN A 4 -21.96 -4.48 33.69
CA ASN A 4 -22.55 -5.36 32.68
C ASN A 4 -22.92 -6.74 33.28
N PRO A 5 -24.15 -7.24 33.13
CA PRO A 5 -24.54 -8.52 33.69
C PRO A 5 -24.06 -9.71 32.83
N PHE A 6 -23.25 -10.57 33.44
CA PHE A 6 -23.21 -12.02 33.24
C PHE A 6 -22.98 -12.51 31.78
N ARG A 7 -21.74 -12.82 31.36
CA ARG A 7 -20.86 -13.92 31.85
C ARG A 7 -21.67 -15.19 32.10
N HIS A 8 -21.19 -16.32 31.56
CA HIS A 8 -21.66 -17.72 31.65
C HIS A 8 -22.29 -18.28 30.37
N ALA A 9 -21.44 -18.55 29.38
CA ALA A 9 -21.61 -19.68 28.46
C ALA A 9 -20.23 -20.17 28.05
N ALA A 10 -19.58 -20.90 28.95
CA ALA A 10 -18.44 -21.75 28.60
C ALA A 10 -19.01 -23.06 28.05
N ILE A 11 -18.90 -23.27 26.75
CA ILE A 11 -18.98 -24.60 26.13
C ILE A 11 -17.71 -24.77 25.30
N ALA A 12 -16.92 -25.74 25.74
CA ALA A 12 -15.70 -26.20 25.11
C ALA A 12 -15.99 -27.02 23.84
N ALA A 13 -14.90 -27.33 23.12
CA ALA A 13 -14.76 -28.33 22.07
C ALA A 13 -15.10 -27.86 20.64
N LEU A 14 -14.07 -27.50 19.87
CA LEU A 14 -13.37 -28.42 18.95
C LEU A 14 -12.43 -27.62 18.05
N ALA A 15 -11.13 -27.80 18.30
CA ALA A 15 -10.10 -27.50 17.31
C ALA A 15 -10.24 -28.52 16.16
N THR A 16 -10.80 -28.09 15.03
CA THR A 16 -10.66 -28.79 13.76
C THR A 16 -9.79 -27.96 12.82
N LEU A 17 -8.56 -28.45 12.69
CA LEU A 17 -7.61 -28.16 11.62
C LEU A 17 -8.20 -28.61 10.27
N LEU A 18 -8.66 -27.66 9.47
CA LEU A 18 -8.65 -27.71 7.99
C LEU A 18 -8.38 -26.26 7.56
N GLY A 19 -7.21 -25.86 7.10
CA GLY A 19 -6.38 -26.59 6.14
C GLY A 19 -6.89 -26.42 4.72
N VAL A 20 -7.42 -25.24 4.35
CA VAL A 20 -7.57 -24.85 2.94
C VAL A 20 -6.39 -23.97 2.56
N ALA A 21 -5.40 -24.62 1.97
CA ALA A 21 -4.38 -24.00 1.15
C ALA A 21 -5.07 -23.27 0.00
N SER A 22 -5.20 -21.94 0.09
CA SER A 22 -5.38 -21.14 -1.11
C SER A 22 -4.08 -21.22 -1.88
N ALA A 23 -4.15 -21.94 -3.00
CA ALA A 23 -3.09 -22.08 -3.97
C ALA A 23 -2.53 -20.69 -4.31
N ALA A 24 -1.29 -20.44 -3.90
CA ALA A 24 -0.46 -19.50 -4.60
C ALA A 24 -0.36 -20.03 -6.03
N ALA A 25 -1.17 -19.47 -6.93
CA ALA A 25 -0.87 -19.48 -8.35
C ALA A 25 0.43 -18.68 -8.50
N GLN A 26 1.55 -19.36 -8.26
CA GLN A 26 2.85 -18.90 -8.68
C GLN A 26 2.78 -18.89 -10.20
N MET A 27 2.48 -17.72 -10.74
CA MET A 27 2.80 -17.40 -12.10
C MET A 27 4.31 -17.53 -12.19
N VAL A 28 4.79 -18.72 -12.56
CA VAL A 28 6.18 -18.97 -12.93
C VAL A 28 6.42 -18.05 -14.11
N VAL A 29 6.98 -16.87 -13.82
CA VAL A 29 7.49 -15.97 -14.85
C VAL A 29 8.57 -16.79 -15.58
N PRO A 30 8.40 -17.11 -16.88
CA PRO A 30 9.45 -17.79 -17.61
C PRO A 30 10.70 -16.92 -17.54
N PRO A 31 11.92 -17.48 -17.39
CA PRO A 31 13.12 -16.66 -17.37
C PRO A 31 13.17 -15.91 -18.70
N SER A 32 12.95 -14.59 -18.65
CA SER A 32 13.08 -13.70 -19.80
C SER A 32 14.46 -13.93 -20.38
N THR A 33 14.51 -14.65 -21.47
CA THR A 33 15.77 -14.95 -22.15
C THR A 33 16.07 -13.72 -22.97
N VAL A 34 16.80 -12.77 -22.38
CA VAL A 34 17.26 -11.59 -23.10
C VAL A 34 18.37 -12.06 -24.05
N VAL A 35 18.01 -12.29 -25.31
CA VAL A 35 18.97 -12.61 -26.38
C VAL A 35 19.58 -11.30 -26.87
N GLY A 36 20.75 -10.97 -26.34
CA GLY A 36 21.60 -9.91 -26.88
C GLY A 36 22.59 -10.46 -27.92
N PRO A 37 23.21 -9.60 -28.75
CA PRO A 37 24.16 -10.00 -29.80
C PRO A 37 25.45 -10.66 -29.26
N ALA A 38 25.65 -10.69 -27.94
CA ALA A 38 26.81 -11.29 -27.26
C ALA A 38 26.56 -12.71 -26.70
N GLY A 39 25.41 -13.34 -27.02
CA GLY A 39 25.08 -14.71 -26.59
C GLY A 39 24.15 -14.80 -25.38
N ALA A 40 23.58 -15.98 -25.17
CA ALA A 40 22.59 -16.25 -24.13
C ALA A 40 23.27 -16.44 -22.76
N SER A 41 23.39 -15.36 -21.99
CA SER A 41 23.82 -15.44 -20.59
C SER A 41 22.60 -15.54 -19.69
N ARG A 42 22.46 -16.66 -18.95
CA ARG A 42 21.47 -16.76 -17.85
C ARG A 42 21.97 -15.89 -16.70
N VAL A 43 21.52 -14.64 -16.66
CA VAL A 43 21.65 -13.84 -15.45
C VAL A 43 20.64 -14.39 -14.44
N PRO A 44 21.04 -14.78 -13.21
CA PRO A 44 20.09 -15.02 -12.14
C PRO A 44 19.25 -13.76 -12.00
N GLY A 45 17.95 -13.86 -12.28
CA GLY A 45 17.02 -12.77 -12.03
C GLY A 45 17.00 -12.56 -10.52
N MET A 46 17.80 -11.62 -10.02
CA MET A 46 17.66 -11.07 -8.68
C MET A 46 16.39 -10.21 -8.71
N GLY A 47 15.24 -10.87 -8.79
CA GLY A 47 13.97 -10.22 -8.55
C GLY A 47 13.94 -9.86 -7.08
N SER A 48 13.92 -8.57 -6.76
CA SER A 48 13.49 -8.11 -5.45
C SER A 48 12.07 -8.62 -5.26
N THR A 49 11.88 -9.61 -4.38
CA THR A 49 10.55 -10.04 -4.00
C THR A 49 9.88 -8.84 -3.34
N PRO A 50 8.80 -8.27 -3.92
CA PRO A 50 8.09 -7.21 -3.24
C PRO A 50 7.62 -7.74 -1.88
N SER A 51 7.64 -6.88 -0.86
CA SER A 51 6.93 -7.16 0.39
C SER A 51 5.49 -7.51 0.02
N PRO A 52 4.81 -8.47 0.69
CA PRO A 52 3.42 -8.81 0.36
C PRO A 52 2.52 -7.57 0.28
N ALA A 53 2.82 -6.55 1.09
CA ALA A 53 2.14 -5.25 1.06
C ALA A 53 2.44 -4.41 -0.19
N THR A 54 3.68 -4.40 -0.69
CA THR A 54 4.04 -3.69 -1.94
C THR A 54 3.74 -4.50 -3.19
N ALA A 55 3.55 -5.81 -3.07
CA ALA A 55 3.17 -6.69 -4.17
C ALA A 55 1.76 -6.36 -4.72
N ASP A 56 0.89 -5.81 -3.87
CA ASP A 56 -0.46 -5.38 -4.25
C ASP A 56 -0.47 -4.04 -5.00
N TYR A 57 0.65 -3.30 -5.01
CA TYR A 57 0.77 -2.00 -5.66
C TYR A 57 1.42 -2.12 -7.05
N PRO A 58 0.78 -1.59 -8.10
CA PRO A 58 1.40 -1.45 -9.41
C PRO A 58 2.66 -0.57 -9.36
N THR A 59 3.67 -0.92 -10.15
CA THR A 59 4.98 -0.23 -10.15
C THR A 59 4.88 1.24 -10.55
N ASP A 60 3.98 1.58 -11.46
CA ASP A 60 3.66 2.95 -11.85
C ASP A 60 3.15 3.78 -10.66
N VAL A 61 2.24 3.22 -9.85
CA VAL A 61 1.70 3.88 -8.65
C VAL A 61 2.79 4.08 -7.59
N THR A 62 3.64 3.07 -7.38
CA THR A 62 4.79 3.18 -6.49
C THR A 62 5.74 4.29 -6.95
N ALA A 63 6.08 4.31 -8.24
CA ALA A 63 6.98 5.30 -8.81
C ALA A 63 6.40 6.71 -8.68
N ASP A 64 5.13 6.91 -9.01
CA ASP A 64 4.46 8.20 -8.92
C ASP A 64 4.44 8.74 -7.48
N TYR A 65 4.18 7.88 -6.48
CA TYR A 65 4.25 8.26 -5.08
C TYR A 65 5.67 8.73 -4.70
N VAL A 66 6.69 7.94 -5.06
CA VAL A 66 8.09 8.24 -4.72
C VAL A 66 8.53 9.53 -5.41
N PHE A 67 8.20 9.73 -6.69
CA PHE A 67 8.51 10.97 -7.40
C PHE A 67 7.80 12.19 -6.80
N GLY A 68 6.52 12.04 -6.41
CA GLY A 68 5.78 13.08 -5.71
C GLY A 68 6.44 13.47 -4.37
N CYS A 69 6.82 12.47 -3.58
CA CYS A 69 7.53 12.67 -2.32
C CYS A 69 8.90 13.36 -2.52
N MET A 70 9.68 12.92 -3.50
CA MET A 70 10.98 13.52 -3.81
C MET A 70 10.87 15.00 -4.22
N SER A 71 9.82 15.35 -4.98
CA SER A 71 9.57 16.72 -5.40
C SER A 71 9.37 17.67 -4.21
N SER A 72 8.87 17.18 -3.08
CA SER A 72 8.71 17.95 -1.85
C SER A 72 9.94 17.92 -0.93
N ASN A 73 10.86 16.97 -1.13
CA ASN A 73 12.00 16.70 -0.25
C ASN A 73 13.38 16.93 -0.91
N GLY A 74 13.42 17.63 -2.05
CA GLY A 74 14.66 18.14 -2.64
C GLY A 74 15.33 17.24 -3.69
N ASN A 75 14.67 16.16 -4.14
CA ASN A 75 15.14 15.31 -5.26
C ASN A 75 16.57 14.76 -5.13
N THR A 76 17.04 14.47 -3.92
CA THR A 76 18.38 13.90 -3.66
C THR A 76 18.34 12.38 -3.57
N ARG A 77 19.52 11.73 -3.57
CA ARG A 77 19.62 10.29 -3.32
C ARG A 77 19.09 9.90 -1.93
N THR A 78 19.37 10.71 -0.92
CA THR A 78 18.83 10.52 0.44
C THR A 78 17.30 10.63 0.44
N ALA A 79 16.73 11.62 -0.25
CA ALA A 79 15.28 11.75 -0.37
C ALA A 79 14.65 10.54 -1.08
N LEU A 80 15.30 9.98 -2.11
CA LEU A 80 14.84 8.73 -2.74
C LEU A 80 14.77 7.59 -1.72
N GLU A 81 15.79 7.42 -0.89
CA GLU A 81 15.84 6.36 0.13
C GLU A 81 14.74 6.52 1.18
N GLN A 82 14.55 7.75 1.70
CA GLN A 82 13.48 8.06 2.66
C GLN A 82 12.08 7.93 2.05
N CYS A 83 11.87 8.44 0.83
CA CYS A 83 10.58 8.34 0.13
C CYS A 83 10.24 6.90 -0.26
N SER A 84 11.23 6.06 -0.57
CA SER A 84 11.02 4.63 -0.82
C SER A 84 10.60 3.93 0.46
N CYS A 85 11.29 4.18 1.59
CA CYS A 85 10.88 3.69 2.91
C CYS A 85 9.46 4.13 3.26
N SER A 86 9.13 5.40 3.00
CA SER A 86 7.81 5.96 3.28
C SER A 86 6.71 5.21 2.54
N PHE A 87 6.92 4.91 1.25
CA PHE A 87 5.98 4.14 0.46
C PHE A 87 5.80 2.72 1.01
N ASP A 88 6.89 2.04 1.39
CA ASP A 88 6.83 0.68 1.94
C ASP A 88 5.99 0.64 3.23
N VAL A 89 6.11 1.66 4.10
CA VAL A 89 5.28 1.80 5.30
C VAL A 89 3.83 2.05 4.93
N VAL A 90 3.54 2.98 4.00
CA VAL A 90 2.17 3.26 3.57
C VAL A 90 1.50 2.01 2.99
N ALA A 91 2.18 1.30 2.10
CA ALA A 91 1.69 0.07 1.49
C ALA A 91 1.40 -1.02 2.54
N SER A 92 2.21 -1.10 3.60
CA SER A 92 2.00 -2.05 4.70
C SER A 92 0.77 -1.78 5.57
N LEU A 93 0.30 -0.53 5.59
CA LEU A 93 -0.82 -0.09 6.43
C LEU A 93 -2.11 0.14 5.64
N LEU A 94 -2.00 0.37 4.33
CA LEU A 94 -3.11 0.73 3.47
C LEU A 94 -3.15 -0.19 2.25
N PRO A 95 -4.20 -1.00 2.07
CA PRO A 95 -4.35 -1.81 0.87
C PRO A 95 -4.62 -0.94 -0.36
N PHE A 96 -4.22 -1.42 -1.53
CA PHE A 96 -4.27 -0.67 -2.79
C PHE A 96 -5.66 -0.08 -3.10
N ASP A 97 -6.74 -0.83 -2.91
CA ASP A 97 -8.10 -0.34 -3.15
C ASP A 97 -8.44 0.91 -2.31
N ARG A 98 -7.99 0.95 -1.05
CA ARG A 98 -8.21 2.09 -0.15
C ARG A 98 -7.33 3.27 -0.51
N TYR A 99 -6.14 3.03 -1.04
CA TYR A 99 -5.31 4.07 -1.62
C TYR A 99 -5.97 4.71 -2.84
N VAL A 100 -6.49 3.91 -3.79
CA VAL A 100 -7.17 4.40 -4.99
C VAL A 100 -8.43 5.20 -4.65
N GLU A 101 -9.20 4.74 -3.67
CA GLU A 101 -10.36 5.47 -3.18
C GLU A 101 -9.97 6.84 -2.60
N ALA A 102 -8.95 6.88 -1.73
CA ALA A 102 -8.48 8.12 -1.13
C ALA A 102 -7.89 9.08 -2.18
N SER A 103 -7.10 8.58 -3.13
CA SER A 103 -6.47 9.38 -4.18
C SER A 103 -7.53 9.96 -5.12
N THR A 104 -8.56 9.20 -5.46
CA THR A 104 -9.71 9.68 -6.25
C THR A 104 -10.41 10.82 -5.53
N PHE A 105 -10.71 10.67 -4.23
CA PHE A 105 -11.36 11.74 -3.48
C PHE A 105 -10.50 13.00 -3.39
N LEU A 106 -9.18 12.87 -3.23
CA LEU A 106 -8.27 14.00 -3.23
C LEU A 106 -8.24 14.72 -4.59
N SER A 107 -8.21 13.98 -5.71
CA SER A 107 -8.29 14.57 -7.05
C SER A 107 -9.60 15.34 -7.26
N MET A 108 -10.73 14.80 -6.79
CA MET A 108 -12.03 15.50 -6.89
C MET A 108 -12.09 16.77 -6.05
N GLN A 109 -11.40 16.82 -4.90
CA GLN A 109 -11.33 18.03 -4.06
C GLN A 109 -10.53 19.16 -4.70
N GLN A 110 -9.63 18.85 -5.64
CA GLN A 110 -8.85 19.87 -6.37
C GLN A 110 -9.68 20.60 -7.43
N VAL A 111 -10.86 20.09 -7.79
CA VAL A 111 -11.79 20.77 -8.71
C VAL A 111 -12.26 22.07 -8.07
N SER A 112 -11.99 23.19 -8.74
CA SER A 112 -12.36 24.52 -8.25
C SER A 112 -13.84 24.83 -8.51
N GLY A 113 -14.37 25.81 -7.77
CA GLY A 113 -15.75 26.29 -7.92
C GLY A 113 -16.80 25.49 -7.14
N GLU A 114 -18.07 25.79 -7.41
CA GLU A 114 -19.24 25.25 -6.70
C GLU A 114 -19.34 23.71 -6.84
N LYS A 115 -18.97 23.18 -8.01
CA LYS A 115 -18.96 21.73 -8.28
C LYS A 115 -18.00 20.96 -7.38
N GLY A 116 -16.83 21.53 -7.06
CA GLY A 116 -15.88 20.92 -6.13
C GLY A 116 -16.35 20.97 -4.68
N ALA A 117 -17.19 21.95 -4.32
CA ALA A 117 -17.75 22.04 -2.97
C ALA A 117 -18.65 20.85 -2.62
N LEU A 118 -19.37 20.29 -3.59
CA LEU A 118 -20.22 19.11 -3.40
C LEU A 118 -19.43 17.86 -3.02
N PHE A 119 -18.17 17.78 -3.43
CA PHE A 119 -17.27 16.67 -3.13
C PHE A 119 -16.45 16.91 -1.87
N ARG A 120 -16.72 17.96 -1.08
CA ARG A 120 -16.05 18.19 0.21
C ARG A 120 -16.99 17.84 1.35
N GLY A 121 -16.69 16.78 2.09
CA GLY A 121 -17.28 16.53 3.41
C GLY A 121 -18.09 15.25 3.58
N GLY A 122 -18.17 14.37 2.57
CA GLY A 122 -18.79 13.05 2.73
C GLY A 122 -18.09 12.20 3.79
N VAL A 123 -18.84 11.42 4.57
CA VAL A 123 -18.28 10.58 5.66
C VAL A 123 -17.30 9.55 5.11
N GLN A 124 -17.65 8.87 4.01
CA GLN A 124 -16.77 7.88 3.37
C GLN A 124 -15.50 8.51 2.82
N GLN A 125 -15.63 9.69 2.19
CA GLN A 125 -14.47 10.45 1.74
C GLN A 125 -13.52 10.76 2.89
N LYS A 126 -14.03 11.31 4.00
CA LYS A 126 -13.19 11.65 5.15
C LYS A 126 -12.50 10.39 5.68
N ALA A 127 -13.22 9.30 5.86
CA ALA A 127 -12.65 8.05 6.34
C ALA A 127 -11.53 7.49 5.44
N ALA A 128 -11.69 7.56 4.12
CA ALA A 128 -10.66 7.13 3.17
C ALA A 128 -9.41 8.03 3.22
N ILE A 129 -9.61 9.36 3.19
CA ILE A 129 -8.51 10.33 3.29
C ILE A 129 -7.78 10.21 4.64
N ASP A 130 -8.51 10.08 5.74
CA ASP A 130 -7.94 9.97 7.09
C ASP A 130 -7.14 8.67 7.27
N ALA A 131 -7.55 7.58 6.61
CA ALA A 131 -6.76 6.35 6.59
C ALA A 131 -5.41 6.56 5.88
N LEU A 132 -5.42 7.21 4.70
CA LEU A 132 -4.20 7.55 3.98
C LEU A 132 -3.31 8.50 4.78
N ARG A 133 -3.87 9.56 5.37
CA ARG A 133 -3.12 10.53 6.17
C ARG A 133 -2.49 9.91 7.41
N ARG A 134 -3.18 8.98 8.07
CA ARG A 134 -2.60 8.22 9.19
C ARG A 134 -1.43 7.35 8.75
N ALA A 135 -1.56 6.64 7.63
CA ALA A 135 -0.47 5.83 7.09
C ALA A 135 0.74 6.70 6.71
N GLN A 136 0.51 7.88 6.11
CA GLN A 136 1.56 8.84 5.78
C GLN A 136 2.23 9.42 7.04
N ALA A 137 1.47 9.72 8.09
CA ALA A 137 2.03 10.21 9.34
C ALA A 137 2.91 9.17 10.04
N GLU A 138 2.52 7.89 10.00
CA GLU A 138 3.36 6.80 10.51
C GLU A 138 4.64 6.66 9.68
N ALA A 139 4.54 6.79 8.36
CA ALA A 139 5.69 6.75 7.45
C ALA A 139 6.66 7.91 7.70
N GLU A 140 6.16 9.11 7.99
CA GLU A 140 6.99 10.28 8.35
C GLU A 140 7.89 9.96 9.54
N ILE A 141 7.28 9.52 10.66
CA ILE A 141 8.00 9.22 11.90
C ILE A 141 9.02 8.09 11.72
N ARG A 142 8.72 7.09 10.89
CA ARG A 142 9.61 5.93 10.72
C ARG A 142 10.76 6.15 9.75
N CYS A 143 10.59 7.01 8.76
CA CYS A 143 11.50 7.08 7.61
C CYS A 143 12.20 8.43 7.45
N PHE A 144 11.78 9.49 8.15
CA PHE A 144 12.34 10.84 8.02
C PHE A 144 13.00 11.39 9.30
N ASP A 145 13.09 10.59 10.37
CA ASP A 145 13.90 10.86 11.55
C ASP A 145 15.39 10.45 11.38
#